data_AF-A0A531KG02-F1
#
_entry.id   AF-A0A531KG02-F1
#
_cell.length_a   1.000
_cell.length_b   1.000
_cell.length_c   1.000
_cell.angle_alpha   90.00
_cell.angle_beta   90.00
_cell.angle_gamma   90.00
#
_symmetry.space_group_name_H-M   'P 1'
#
loop_
_entity.id
_entity.type
_entity.pdbx_description
1 polymer ?
#
loop_
_entity_poly.entity_id
_entity_poly.type
_entity_poly.pdbx_seq_one_letter_code
_entity_poly.pdbx_strand_id
1 'polypeptide(L)'
;MSKPYSGPIIDAHHHLWDLGLGRHPWLATTAGERGGLGELGPLRRNYLPEDYLRDASRHNVVATVHVEAGWAGDDCVGETRWLETLGKSQGVAARYVVHVPLANRQAPALVEAQAAFDRVVGVRDILSWD
;
A
#
# COMPACT_ATOMS: atom_id res chain seq x y z
N MET A 1 18.55 -21.84 -22.87
CA MET A 1 17.74 -21.12 -21.87
C MET A 1 18.28 -19.70 -21.79
N SER A 2 17.43 -18.67 -21.87
CA SER A 2 17.86 -17.28 -21.68
C SER A 2 18.26 -17.04 -20.22
N LYS A 3 19.26 -16.19 -19.99
CA LYS A 3 19.57 -15.72 -18.63
C LYS A 3 18.42 -14.81 -18.15
N PRO A 4 17.93 -14.97 -16.91
CA PRO A 4 16.98 -14.04 -16.33
C PRO A 4 17.63 -12.65 -16.15
N TYR A 5 16.81 -11.60 -16.13
CA TYR A 5 17.26 -10.24 -15.83
C TYR A 5 17.90 -10.19 -14.45
N SER A 6 19.09 -9.59 -14.34
CA SER A 6 19.86 -9.45 -13.10
C SER A 6 20.19 -8.00 -12.75
N GLY A 7 19.63 -7.03 -13.47
CA GLY A 7 19.82 -5.61 -13.20
C GLY A 7 18.93 -5.12 -12.05
N PRO A 8 19.00 -3.82 -11.69
CA PRO A 8 18.16 -3.25 -10.64
C PRO A 8 16.69 -3.25 -11.06
N ILE A 9 15.80 -3.47 -10.09
CA ILE A 9 14.35 -3.50 -10.25
C ILE A 9 13.74 -2.45 -9.33
N ILE A 10 12.80 -1.66 -9.86
CA ILE A 10 11.84 -0.92 -9.03
C ILE A 10 10.55 -1.72 -9.05
N ASP A 11 10.11 -2.19 -7.89
CA ASP A 11 8.77 -2.77 -7.78
C ASP A 11 7.76 -1.62 -7.71
N ALA A 12 7.03 -1.43 -8.81
CA ALA A 12 6.11 -0.31 -8.96
C ALA A 12 4.78 -0.51 -8.22
N HIS A 13 4.53 -1.70 -7.64
CA HIS A 13 3.25 -1.97 -6.99
C HIS A 13 3.38 -3.07 -5.94
N HIS A 14 3.41 -2.66 -4.67
CA HIS A 14 3.11 -3.54 -3.54
C HIS A 14 2.24 -2.83 -2.51
N HIS A 15 1.83 -3.57 -1.50
CA HIS A 15 1.01 -3.09 -0.39
C HIS A 15 1.67 -3.50 0.93
N LEU A 16 1.59 -2.63 1.93
CA LEU A 16 1.94 -2.93 3.32
C LEU A 16 0.70 -2.74 4.19
N TRP A 17 0.59 -3.53 5.26
CA TRP A 17 -0.45 -3.32 6.27
C TRP A 17 -0.03 -3.85 7.64
N ASP A 18 -0.51 -3.17 8.67
CA ASP A 18 -0.50 -3.63 10.05
C ASP A 18 -1.94 -3.84 10.52
N LEU A 19 -2.30 -5.09 10.80
CA LEU A 19 -3.62 -5.46 11.28
C LEU A 19 -3.85 -5.03 12.73
N GLY A 20 -2.78 -4.81 13.50
CA GLY A 20 -2.85 -4.30 14.87
C GLY A 20 -3.41 -2.87 14.94
N LEU A 21 -3.35 -2.11 13.84
CA LEU A 21 -3.93 -0.77 13.76
C LEU A 21 -5.46 -0.80 13.60
N GLY A 22 -6.04 -1.90 13.15
CA GLY A 22 -7.48 -1.99 12.91
C GLY A 22 -8.01 -1.07 11.80
N ARG A 23 -7.13 -0.64 10.87
CA ARG A 23 -7.47 0.31 9.79
C ARG A 23 -7.66 -0.34 8.42
N HIS A 24 -7.65 -1.67 8.34
CA HIS A 24 -7.82 -2.43 7.09
C HIS A 24 -9.11 -3.27 7.17
N PRO A 25 -10.31 -2.67 7.06
CA PRO A 25 -11.57 -3.37 7.29
C PRO A 25 -11.82 -4.54 6.35
N TRP A 26 -11.23 -4.53 5.15
CA TRP A 26 -11.33 -5.62 4.19
C TRP A 26 -10.51 -6.87 4.60
N LEU A 27 -9.51 -6.73 5.48
CA LEU A 27 -8.73 -7.82 6.07
C LEU A 27 -9.25 -8.27 7.44
N ALA A 28 -10.30 -7.64 7.97
CA ALA A 28 -10.89 -8.05 9.24
C ALA A 28 -11.39 -9.50 9.17
N THR A 29 -11.30 -10.25 10.27
CA THR A 29 -11.83 -11.62 10.36
C THR A 29 -13.34 -11.69 10.12
N THR A 30 -14.05 -10.60 10.42
CA THR A 30 -15.48 -10.41 10.19
C THR A 30 -15.81 -9.92 8.79
N ALA A 31 -14.81 -9.56 7.98
CA ALA A 31 -15.04 -9.28 6.57
C ALA A 31 -15.45 -10.62 5.92
N GLY A 32 -16.68 -10.67 5.42
CA GLY A 32 -17.10 -11.74 4.49
C GLY A 32 -16.22 -11.73 3.24
N GLU A 33 -16.49 -12.62 2.29
CA GLU A 33 -15.91 -12.56 0.95
C GLU A 33 -16.34 -11.25 0.25
N ARG A 34 -15.68 -10.15 0.58
CA ARG A 34 -15.94 -8.84 -0.01
C ARG A 34 -15.37 -8.82 -1.42
N GLY A 35 -16.21 -8.49 -2.40
CA GLY A 35 -15.77 -8.12 -3.75
C GLY A 35 -15.11 -9.22 -4.58
N GLY A 36 -15.41 -10.50 -4.33
CA GLY A 36 -14.85 -11.60 -5.14
C GLY A 36 -13.34 -11.81 -4.96
N LEU A 37 -12.75 -11.30 -3.87
CA LEU A 37 -11.32 -11.43 -3.54
C LEU A 37 -10.92 -12.86 -3.11
N GLY A 38 -11.88 -13.78 -3.00
CA GLY A 38 -11.65 -15.16 -2.60
C GLY A 38 -11.18 -15.30 -1.15
N GLU A 39 -10.46 -16.38 -0.88
CA GLU A 39 -9.97 -16.74 0.46
C GLU A 39 -8.89 -15.77 0.97
N LEU A 40 -9.27 -14.87 1.88
CA LEU A 40 -8.36 -13.87 2.46
C LEU A 40 -7.47 -14.41 3.58
N GLY A 41 -7.69 -15.65 4.04
CA GLY A 41 -6.96 -16.26 5.16
C GLY A 41 -5.43 -16.06 5.13
N PRO A 42 -4.75 -16.32 4.00
CA PRO A 42 -3.30 -16.11 3.88
C PRO A 42 -2.84 -14.65 4.03
N LEU A 43 -3.72 -13.68 3.76
CA LEU A 43 -3.45 -12.24 3.87
C LEU A 43 -3.78 -11.68 5.26
N ARG A 44 -4.52 -12.42 6.11
CA ARG A 44 -4.91 -12.01 7.48
C ARG A 44 -3.75 -12.13 8.48
N ARG A 45 -2.64 -11.50 8.16
CA ARG A 45 -1.43 -11.32 8.97
C ARG A 45 -0.82 -9.97 8.65
N ASN A 46 0.05 -9.45 9.51
CA ASN A 46 0.82 -8.24 9.17
C ASN A 46 1.70 -8.50 7.94
N TYR A 47 1.87 -7.46 7.11
CA TYR A 47 2.82 -7.47 6.00
C TYR A 47 3.59 -6.15 6.03
N LEU A 48 4.78 -6.21 6.61
CA LEU A 48 5.64 -5.05 6.90
C LEU A 48 6.87 -5.05 6.00
N PRO A 49 7.70 -3.98 6.01
CA PRO A 49 8.87 -3.90 5.15
C PRO A 49 9.83 -5.10 5.23
N GLU A 50 10.01 -5.68 6.42
CA GLU A 50 10.85 -6.88 6.60
C GLU A 50 10.27 -8.12 5.91
N ASP A 51 8.93 -8.25 5.86
CA ASP A 51 8.26 -9.33 5.16
C ASP A 51 8.43 -9.18 3.65
N TYR A 52 8.24 -7.97 3.13
CA TYR A 52 8.50 -7.66 1.73
C TYR A 52 9.94 -8.02 1.32
N LEU A 53 10.94 -7.58 2.10
CA LEU A 53 12.35 -7.84 1.80
C LEU A 53 12.69 -9.34 1.79
N ARG A 54 12.07 -10.10 2.70
CA ARG A 54 12.22 -11.55 2.77
C ARG A 54 11.70 -12.22 1.50
N ASP A 55 10.50 -11.83 1.07
CA ASP A 55 9.84 -12.39 -0.12
C ASP A 55 10.55 -11.98 -1.42
N ALA A 56 11.03 -10.74 -1.48
CA ALA A 56 11.75 -10.18 -2.64
C ALA A 56 13.24 -10.58 -2.71
N SER A 57 13.77 -11.32 -1.72
CA SER A 57 15.22 -11.58 -1.54
C SER A 57 15.93 -12.23 -2.73
N ARG A 58 15.20 -12.87 -3.65
CA ARG A 58 15.74 -13.49 -4.87
C ARG A 58 15.79 -12.54 -6.07
N HIS A 59 15.34 -11.30 -5.89
CA HIS A 59 15.27 -10.27 -6.91
C HIS A 59 16.12 -9.06 -6.48
N ASN A 60 16.75 -8.39 -7.44
CA ASN A 60 17.52 -7.17 -7.18
C ASN A 60 16.59 -5.95 -7.11
N VAL A 61 15.62 -5.98 -6.18
CA VAL A 61 14.72 -4.85 -5.94
C VAL A 61 15.46 -3.79 -5.15
N VAL A 62 15.66 -2.62 -5.77
CA VAL A 62 16.42 -1.51 -5.19
C VAL A 62 15.53 -0.42 -4.59
N ALA A 63 14.25 -0.38 -4.99
CA ALA A 63 13.25 0.52 -4.47
C ALA A 63 11.85 -0.01 -4.77
N THR A 64 10.86 0.43 -3.99
CA THR A 64 9.47 0.04 -4.23
C THR A 64 8.51 1.21 -4.08
N VAL A 65 7.35 1.09 -4.72
CA VAL A 65 6.22 2.02 -4.61
C VAL A 65 5.11 1.31 -3.84
N HIS A 66 4.75 1.83 -2.67
CA HIS A 66 3.56 1.38 -1.95
C HIS A 66 2.34 1.99 -2.63
N VAL A 67 1.35 1.18 -2.92
CA VAL A 67 0.03 1.63 -3.37
C VAL A 67 -0.94 1.46 -2.20
N GLU A 68 -1.86 2.41 -2.01
CA GLU A 68 -2.84 2.38 -0.92
C GLU A 68 -3.46 0.98 -0.75
N ALA A 69 -3.65 0.57 0.49
CA ALA A 69 -3.99 -0.79 0.86
C ALA A 69 -5.41 -0.90 1.43
N GLY A 70 -6.35 -0.08 0.97
CA GLY A 70 -7.74 -0.13 1.45
C GLY A 70 -7.86 0.28 2.91
N TRP A 71 -7.16 1.34 3.29
CA TRP A 71 -7.25 1.96 4.61
C TRP A 71 -8.69 2.42 4.92
N ALA A 72 -9.03 2.54 6.19
CA ALA A 72 -10.35 2.97 6.65
C ALA A 72 -10.74 4.32 6.01
N GLY A 73 -11.89 4.34 5.34
CA GLY A 73 -12.33 5.47 4.52
C GLY A 73 -12.67 6.76 5.28
N ASP A 74 -12.67 6.71 6.62
CA ASP A 74 -12.85 7.90 7.46
C ASP A 74 -11.57 8.76 7.59
N ASP A 75 -10.42 8.28 7.09
CA ASP A 75 -9.12 8.95 7.21
C ASP A 75 -8.13 8.46 6.14
N CYS A 76 -8.32 8.88 4.89
CA CYS A 76 -7.42 8.45 3.80
C CYS A 76 -5.96 8.92 3.98
N VAL A 77 -5.72 9.99 4.73
CA VAL A 77 -4.37 10.52 5.02
C VAL A 77 -3.67 9.72 6.13
N GLY A 78 -4.42 8.96 6.92
CA GLY A 78 -3.91 8.13 8.01
C GLY A 78 -2.90 7.08 7.54
N GLU A 79 -3.15 6.47 6.39
CA GLU A 79 -2.22 5.49 5.80
C GLU A 79 -0.87 6.13 5.47
N THR A 80 -0.87 7.29 4.82
CA THR A 80 0.35 8.04 4.49
C THR A 80 1.12 8.42 5.75
N ARG A 81 0.43 8.87 6.80
CA ARG A 81 1.05 9.18 8.10
C ARG A 81 1.70 7.95 8.73
N TRP A 82 1.04 6.80 8.68
CA TRP A 82 1.61 5.55 9.15
C TRP A 82 2.83 5.11 8.31
N LEU A 83 2.76 5.23 6.98
CA LEU A 83 3.89 4.92 6.11
C LEU A 83 5.11 5.76 6.48
N GLU A 84 4.95 7.05 6.80
CA GLU A 84 6.07 7.91 7.24
C GLU A 84 6.76 7.43 8.52
N THR A 85 6.09 6.62 9.37
CA THR A 85 6.73 6.06 10.58
C THR A 85 7.61 4.85 10.29
N LEU A 86 7.50 4.24 9.11
CA LEU A 86 8.26 3.03 8.75
C LEU A 86 9.69 3.38 8.35
N GLY A 87 10.64 2.49 8.67
CA GLY A 87 12.04 2.63 8.26
C GLY A 87 12.20 2.68 6.74
N LYS A 88 12.94 3.67 6.23
CA LYS A 88 13.15 3.92 4.78
C LYS A 88 14.51 3.46 4.26
N SER A 89 15.38 2.97 5.14
CA SER A 89 16.79 2.67 4.83
C SER A 89 17.00 1.55 3.81
N GLN A 90 15.96 0.74 3.52
CA GLN A 90 16.06 -0.43 2.64
C GLN A 90 15.24 -0.30 1.34
N GLY A 91 14.83 0.93 0.96
CA GLY A 91 14.17 1.18 -0.32
C GLY A 91 12.70 0.74 -0.42
N VAL A 92 12.18 0.05 0.61
CA VAL A 92 10.76 -0.31 0.67
C VAL A 92 9.91 0.93 0.94
N ALA A 93 8.85 1.09 0.14
CA ALA A 93 7.95 2.23 0.15
C ALA A 93 8.75 3.54 0.01
N ALA A 94 9.65 3.59 -0.98
CA ALA A 94 10.43 4.78 -1.31
C ALA A 94 9.52 5.91 -1.82
N ARG A 95 8.41 5.54 -2.48
CA ARG A 95 7.34 6.40 -2.97
C ARG A 95 5.96 5.80 -2.69
N TYR A 96 4.92 6.64 -2.70
CA TYR A 96 3.55 6.25 -2.43
C TYR A 96 2.60 6.65 -3.55
N VAL A 97 1.67 5.75 -3.86
CA VAL A 97 0.41 6.05 -4.54
C VAL A 97 -0.69 5.97 -3.48
N VAL A 98 -1.29 7.11 -3.17
CA VAL A 98 -2.15 7.26 -1.98
C VAL A 98 -3.64 7.22 -2.32
N HIS A 99 -4.47 6.89 -1.33
CA HIS A 99 -5.92 6.96 -1.50
C HIS A 99 -6.43 8.40 -1.42
N VAL A 100 -7.30 8.77 -2.36
CA VAL A 100 -8.23 9.90 -2.24
C VAL A 100 -9.58 9.45 -2.80
N PRO A 101 -10.69 9.61 -2.08
CA PRO A 101 -12.03 9.37 -2.61
C PRO A 101 -12.40 10.50 -3.57
N LEU A 102 -12.15 10.33 -4.87
CA LEU A 102 -12.21 11.40 -5.87
C LEU A 102 -13.64 11.91 -6.11
N ALA A 103 -14.65 11.11 -5.81
CA ALA A 103 -16.06 11.52 -5.83
C ALA A 103 -16.47 12.42 -4.63
N ASN A 104 -15.64 12.50 -3.58
CA ASN A 104 -15.94 13.31 -2.40
C ASN A 104 -15.74 14.82 -2.72
N ARG A 105 -16.66 15.67 -2.25
CA ARG A 105 -16.54 17.14 -2.40
C ARG A 105 -15.26 17.71 -1.78
N GLN A 106 -14.68 17.03 -0.79
CA GLN A 106 -13.42 17.39 -0.14
C GLN A 106 -12.17 16.85 -0.86
N ALA A 107 -12.32 16.13 -1.98
CA ALA A 107 -11.19 15.55 -2.70
C ALA A 107 -10.06 16.56 -3.00
N PRO A 108 -10.31 17.83 -3.43
CA PRO A 108 -9.22 18.79 -3.62
C PRO A 108 -8.39 19.03 -2.37
N ALA A 109 -9.03 19.21 -1.21
CA ALA A 109 -8.33 19.41 0.06
C ALA A 109 -7.57 18.16 0.51
N LEU A 110 -8.10 16.97 0.23
CA LEU A 110 -7.44 15.70 0.53
C LEU A 110 -6.22 15.47 -0.38
N VAL A 111 -6.28 15.84 -1.67
CA VAL A 111 -5.11 15.81 -2.57
C VAL A 111 -4.02 16.73 -2.05
N GLU A 112 -4.35 17.96 -1.62
CA GLU A 112 -3.37 18.89 -1.03
C GLU A 112 -2.75 18.31 0.25
N ALA A 113 -3.57 17.72 1.13
CA ALA A 113 -3.07 17.08 2.35
C ALA A 113 -2.13 15.90 2.06
N GLN A 114 -2.40 15.11 1.02
CA GLN A 114 -1.51 14.05 0.57
C GLN A 114 -0.23 14.61 -0.09
N ALA A 115 -0.34 15.64 -0.91
CA ALA A 115 0.78 16.26 -1.61
C ALA A 115 1.80 16.93 -0.67
N ALA A 116 1.41 17.21 0.57
CA ALA A 116 2.31 17.70 1.62
C ALA A 116 3.39 16.67 2.06
N PHE A 117 3.27 15.41 1.65
CA PHE A 117 4.27 14.37 1.91
C PHE A 117 5.18 14.16 0.69
N ASP A 118 6.48 14.45 0.82
CA ASP A 118 7.48 14.40 -0.27
C ASP A 118 7.56 13.06 -1.04
N ARG A 119 7.08 11.96 -0.44
CA ARG A 119 7.12 10.63 -1.04
C ARG A 119 5.91 10.30 -1.90
N VAL A 120 4.86 11.12 -1.86
CA VAL A 120 3.64 10.93 -2.65
C VAL A 120 3.91 11.30 -4.10
N VAL A 121 3.59 10.38 -5.02
CA VAL A 121 3.83 10.53 -6.47
C VAL A 121 2.61 10.20 -7.31
N GLY A 122 1.51 9.78 -6.70
CA GLY A 122 0.30 9.43 -7.40
C GLY A 122 -0.88 9.23 -6.45
N VAL A 123 -2.06 9.11 -7.03
CA VAL A 123 -3.33 8.87 -6.33
C VAL A 123 -4.00 7.64 -6.95
N ARG A 124 -4.65 6.83 -6.11
CA ARG A 124 -5.55 5.76 -6.52
C ARG A 124 -6.89 5.87 -5.79
N ASP A 125 -7.96 5.69 -6.53
CA ASP A 125 -9.31 5.48 -5.99
C ASP A 125 -9.82 4.12 -6.48
N ILE A 126 -10.30 3.27 -5.57
CA ILE A 126 -10.72 1.90 -5.91
C ILE A 126 -12.16 1.94 -6.41
N LEU A 127 -12.32 2.09 -7.73
CA LEU A 127 -13.64 2.21 -8.37
C LEU A 127 -14.39 0.88 -8.49
N SER A 128 -13.72 -0.24 -8.25
CA SER A 128 -14.30 -1.58 -8.41
C SER A 128 -14.83 -2.18 -7.10
N TRP A 129 -14.99 -1.37 -6.06
CA TRP A 129 -15.37 -1.80 -4.70
C TRP A 129 -16.79 -1.37 -4.27
N ASP A 130 -17.63 -1.02 -5.26
CA ASP A 130 -19.05 -0.67 -5.12
C ASP A 130 -19.98 -1.89 -5.21
#